data_AF-A0A7W0PER3-F1
#
_entry.id   AF-A0A7W0PER3-F1
#
_cell.length_a   1.000
_cell.length_b   1.000
_cell.length_c   1.000
_cell.angle_alpha   90.00
_cell.angle_beta   90.00
_cell.angle_gamma   90.00
#
_symmetry.space_group_name_H-M   'P 1'
#
loop_
_entity.id
_entity.type
_entity.pdbx_description
1 polymer ?
#
loop_
_entity_poly.entity_id
_entity_poly.type
_entity_poly.pdbx_seq_one_letter_code
_entity_poly.pdbx_strand_id
1 'polypeptide(L)'
;MRTSIAIVHIDLAVESADRHYEAVASRVSPGQGVRLVFWRHDLPLGEVQLTAEAWPVTRPRFRQLIAQAIAPAVGQRLFGTGFDPALPERRSSREPSPAPAASTLSRLASPLEGLEVPATSFPAHSAPRVSVIICTRDRPEQLRRALTAVQALSPEPDEVLVVDNA
;
A
#
# COMPACT_ATOMS: atom_id res chain seq x y z
N MET A 1 22.94 -12.89 1.76
CA MET A 1 22.92 -11.47 2.16
C MET A 1 21.47 -11.04 2.28
N ARG A 2 21.05 -10.38 3.37
CA ARG A 2 19.70 -9.79 3.45
C ARG A 2 19.72 -8.51 2.63
N THR A 3 18.97 -8.47 1.53
CA THR A 3 18.80 -7.25 0.74
C THR A 3 18.03 -6.24 1.58
N SER A 4 18.65 -5.11 1.93
CA SER A 4 18.00 -4.03 2.67
C SER A 4 16.96 -3.35 1.77
N ILE A 5 15.78 -3.06 2.32
CA ILE A 5 14.69 -2.37 1.62
C ILE A 5 14.34 -1.12 2.41
N ALA A 6 14.38 0.05 1.77
CA ALA A 6 13.82 1.28 2.30
C ALA A 6 12.29 1.28 2.08
N ILE A 7 11.52 1.74 3.06
CA ILE A 7 10.08 1.95 2.91
C ILE A 7 9.85 3.45 2.85
N VAL A 8 9.20 3.93 1.79
CA VAL A 8 8.91 5.35 1.59
C VAL A 8 7.44 5.54 1.33
N HIS A 9 6.80 6.35 2.18
CA HIS A 9 5.41 6.76 2.03
C HIS A 9 5.34 8.03 1.18
N ILE A 10 4.46 8.05 0.18
CA ILE A 10 4.26 9.15 -0.76
C ILE A 10 2.79 9.56 -0.70
N ASP A 11 2.51 10.79 -0.27
CA ASP A 11 1.18 11.39 -0.34
C ASP A 11 1.04 12.17 -1.66
N LEU A 12 0.18 11.66 -2.54
CA LEU A 12 -0.07 12.21 -3.87
C LEU A 12 -0.95 13.49 -3.83
N ALA A 13 -1.38 13.94 -2.65
CA ALA A 13 -2.15 15.18 -2.49
C ALA A 13 -1.28 16.45 -2.43
N VAL A 14 0.00 16.32 -2.03
CA VAL A 14 0.82 17.47 -1.63
C VAL A 14 1.85 17.91 -2.65
N GLU A 15 2.37 17.01 -3.50
CA GLU A 15 3.43 17.38 -4.45
C GLU A 15 3.29 16.69 -5.81
N SER A 16 4.09 17.14 -6.79
CA SER A 16 4.20 16.49 -8.08
C SER A 16 5.01 15.19 -8.00
N ALA A 17 4.77 14.28 -8.93
CA ALA A 17 5.54 13.03 -9.03
C ALA A 17 7.06 13.26 -9.17
N ASP A 18 7.49 14.38 -9.75
CA ASP A 18 8.90 14.72 -9.90
C ASP A 18 9.57 15.12 -8.59
N ARG A 19 8.83 15.77 -7.69
CA ARG A 19 9.29 16.12 -6.34
C ARG A 19 9.37 14.87 -5.47
N HIS A 20 8.36 14.00 -5.57
CA HIS A 20 8.39 12.69 -4.92
C HIS A 20 9.56 11.84 -5.37
N TYR A 21 9.91 11.85 -6.66
CA TYR A 21 11.08 11.14 -7.17
C TYR A 21 12.37 11.58 -6.47
N GLU A 22 12.59 12.88 -6.35
CA GLU A 22 13.77 13.43 -5.66
C GLU A 22 13.78 13.11 -4.17
N ALA A 23 12.61 13.19 -3.52
CA ALA A 23 12.47 12.81 -2.11
C ALA A 23 12.82 11.33 -1.89
N VAL A 24 12.37 10.42 -2.76
CA VAL A 24 12.75 9.00 -2.70
C VAL A 24 14.25 8.84 -2.95
N ALA A 25 14.79 9.45 -4.01
CA ALA A 25 16.21 9.34 -4.36
C ALA A 25 17.14 9.81 -3.23
N SER A 26 16.74 10.83 -2.46
CA SER A 26 17.49 11.30 -1.29
C SER A 26 17.47 10.35 -0.08
N ARG A 27 16.50 9.41 -0.02
CA ARG A 27 16.29 8.51 1.12
C ARG A 27 16.79 7.09 0.89
N VAL A 28 16.97 6.68 -0.36
CA VAL A 28 17.38 5.32 -0.72
C VAL A 28 18.89 5.28 -0.93
N SER A 29 19.58 4.47 -0.14
CA SER A 29 21.04 4.30 -0.27
C SER A 29 21.41 3.54 -1.55
N PRO A 30 22.61 3.74 -2.13
CA PRO A 30 23.09 2.93 -3.24
C PRO A 30 23.07 1.43 -2.91
N GLY A 31 22.57 0.60 -3.82
CA GLY A 31 22.46 -0.86 -3.62
C GLY A 31 21.33 -1.30 -2.69
N GLN A 32 20.44 -0.39 -2.30
CA GLN A 32 19.24 -0.68 -1.51
C GLN A 32 18.00 -0.78 -2.42
N GLY A 33 17.13 -1.75 -2.15
CA GLY A 33 15.80 -1.78 -2.77
C GLY A 33 14.85 -0.77 -2.11
N VAL A 34 13.70 -0.52 -2.73
CA VAL A 34 12.70 0.40 -2.18
C VAL A 34 11.28 -0.13 -2.33
N ARG A 35 10.49 -0.02 -1.26
CA ARG A 35 9.03 -0.20 -1.27
C ARG A 35 8.38 1.16 -1.13
N LEU A 36 7.64 1.56 -2.17
CA LEU A 36 6.89 2.81 -2.21
C LEU A 36 5.44 2.52 -1.87
N VAL A 37 4.90 3.24 -0.89
CA VAL A 37 3.49 3.14 -0.48
C VAL A 37 2.81 4.46 -0.82
N PHE A 38 1.79 4.41 -1.66
CA PHE A 38 1.09 5.58 -2.18
C PHE A 38 -0.20 5.84 -1.42
N TRP A 39 -0.36 7.10 -1.03
CA TRP A 39 -1.49 7.61 -0.26
C TRP A 39 -2.09 8.83 -0.97
N ARG A 40 -3.33 9.15 -0.62
CA ARG A 40 -3.90 10.48 -0.80
C ARG A 40 -4.52 10.86 0.54
N HIS A 41 -3.90 11.80 1.25
CA HIS A 41 -4.21 12.02 2.67
C HIS A 41 -4.13 10.67 3.43
N ASP A 42 -5.20 10.26 4.12
CA ASP A 42 -5.27 9.00 4.86
C ASP A 42 -5.75 7.80 4.04
N LEU A 43 -5.91 7.97 2.72
CA LEU A 43 -6.43 6.92 1.83
C LEU A 43 -5.27 6.13 1.19
N PRO A 44 -5.10 4.83 1.50
CA PRO A 44 -4.11 4.00 0.83
C PRO A 44 -4.57 3.71 -0.61
N LEU A 45 -3.68 3.97 -1.57
CA LEU A 45 -3.96 3.82 -3.00
C LEU A 45 -3.21 2.66 -3.64
N GLY A 46 -2.06 2.25 -3.11
CA GLY A 46 -1.33 1.10 -3.62
C GLY A 46 0.13 1.13 -3.24
N GLU A 47 0.89 0.19 -3.77
CA GLU A 47 2.33 0.09 -3.51
C GLU A 47 3.09 -0.50 -4.69
N VAL A 48 4.40 -0.25 -4.70
CA VAL A 48 5.34 -0.93 -5.60
C VAL A 48 6.62 -1.25 -4.86
N GLN A 49 7.18 -2.42 -5.11
CA GLN A 49 8.50 -2.80 -4.60
C GLN A 49 9.48 -2.93 -5.77
N LEU A 50 10.61 -2.24 -5.65
CA LEU A 50 11.72 -2.26 -6.60
C LEU A 50 12.93 -2.88 -5.90
N THR A 51 13.62 -3.78 -6.59
CA THR A 51 14.88 -4.34 -6.12
C THR A 51 16.01 -3.30 -6.19
N ALA A 52 17.15 -3.62 -5.59
CA ALA A 52 18.33 -2.76 -5.66
C ALA A 52 18.83 -2.55 -7.10
N GLU A 53 18.61 -3.52 -7.99
CA GLU A 53 18.99 -3.46 -9.40
C GLU A 53 17.97 -2.69 -10.24
N ALA A 54 16.72 -2.63 -9.78
CA ALA A 54 15.62 -1.95 -10.46
C ALA A 54 15.52 -0.46 -10.08
N TRP A 55 16.22 -0.02 -9.03
CA TRP A 55 16.25 1.37 -8.56
C TRP A 55 17.67 1.96 -8.72
N PRO A 56 17.83 3.21 -9.24
CA PRO A 56 16.79 4.16 -9.62
C PRO A 56 16.15 3.88 -10.99
N VAL A 57 14.87 4.23 -11.13
CA VAL A 57 14.17 4.23 -12.43
C VAL A 57 14.20 5.62 -13.05
N THR A 58 13.92 5.73 -14.36
CA THR A 58 13.73 7.05 -14.97
C THR A 58 12.47 7.74 -14.43
N ARG A 59 12.42 9.07 -14.42
CA ARG A 59 11.23 9.84 -13.97
C ARG A 59 9.93 9.46 -14.72
N PRO A 60 9.92 9.29 -16.06
CA PRO A 60 8.72 8.81 -16.75
C PRO A 60 8.29 7.41 -16.28
N ARG A 61 9.25 6.51 -16.06
CA ARG A 61 8.96 5.17 -15.53
C ARG A 61 8.41 5.24 -14.10
N PHE A 62 8.94 6.14 -13.27
CA PHE A 62 8.41 6.39 -11.93
C PHE A 62 6.95 6.83 -11.95
N ARG A 63 6.60 7.80 -12.80
CA ARG A 63 5.20 8.24 -13.00
C ARG A 63 4.30 7.10 -13.47
N GLN A 64 4.78 6.27 -14.40
CA GLN A 64 4.04 5.10 -14.88
C GLN A 64 3.82 4.07 -13.76
N LEU A 65 4.84 3.81 -12.93
CA LEU A 65 4.74 2.90 -11.79
C LEU A 65 3.71 3.40 -10.77
N ILE A 66 3.72 4.71 -10.46
CA ILE A 66 2.69 5.32 -9.61
C ILE A 66 1.30 5.05 -10.21
N ALA A 67 1.10 5.44 -11.47
CA ALA A 67 -0.20 5.30 -12.13
C ALA A 67 -0.71 3.85 -12.16
N GLN A 68 0.17 2.89 -12.46
CA GLN A 68 -0.15 1.47 -12.46
C GLN A 68 -0.50 0.95 -11.07
N ALA A 69 0.27 1.35 -10.06
CA ALA A 69 0.07 0.89 -8.68
C ALA A 69 -1.25 1.41 -8.08
N ILE A 70 -1.63 2.65 -8.39
CA ILE A 70 -2.85 3.26 -7.83
C ILE A 70 -4.12 2.97 -8.61
N ALA A 71 -4.01 2.60 -9.90
CA ALA A 71 -5.16 2.45 -10.79
C ALA A 71 -6.28 1.55 -10.24
N PRO A 72 -6.00 0.38 -9.60
CA PRO A 72 -7.07 -0.44 -9.03
C PRO A 72 -7.86 0.30 -7.94
N ALA A 73 -7.17 0.93 -6.98
CA ALA A 73 -7.80 1.62 -5.87
C ALA A 73 -8.56 2.88 -6.30
N VAL A 74 -8.01 3.63 -7.26
CA VAL A 74 -8.64 4.83 -7.81
C VAL A 74 -9.86 4.44 -8.66
N GLY A 75 -9.70 3.51 -9.58
CA GLY A 75 -10.78 3.07 -10.46
C GLY A 75 -11.92 2.41 -9.70
N GLN A 76 -11.63 1.58 -8.70
CA GLN A 76 -12.66 0.94 -7.88
C GLN A 76 -13.52 1.96 -7.14
N ARG A 77 -12.94 3.07 -6.68
CA ARG A 77 -13.67 4.13 -5.98
C ARG A 77 -14.46 5.04 -6.91
N LEU A 78 -13.91 5.34 -8.09
CA LEU A 78 -14.59 6.21 -9.05
C LEU A 78 -15.72 5.48 -9.79
N PHE A 79 -15.60 4.17 -10.03
CA PHE A 79 -16.51 3.43 -10.91
C PHE A 79 -17.25 2.28 -10.23
N GLY A 80 -16.75 1.75 -9.11
CA GLY A 80 -17.34 0.61 -8.41
C GLY A 80 -17.14 -0.75 -9.10
N THR A 81 -16.71 -0.79 -10.37
CA THR A 81 -16.49 -2.01 -11.16
C THR A 81 -15.26 -1.92 -12.05
N GLY A 82 -14.74 -3.07 -12.49
CA GLY A 82 -13.70 -3.16 -13.53
C GLY A 82 -12.26 -2.92 -13.06
N PHE A 83 -12.09 -2.61 -11.77
CA PHE A 83 -10.81 -2.32 -11.14
C PHE A 83 -10.63 -3.13 -9.84
N ASP A 84 -11.24 -4.31 -9.78
CA ASP A 84 -11.19 -5.19 -8.61
C ASP A 84 -9.71 -5.45 -8.22
N PRO A 85 -9.33 -5.28 -6.94
CA PRO A 85 -7.98 -5.59 -6.50
C PRO A 85 -7.72 -7.09 -6.62
N ALA A 86 -6.50 -7.46 -7.01
CA ALA A 86 -6.08 -8.85 -7.03
C ALA A 86 -6.11 -9.41 -5.60
N LEU A 87 -6.99 -10.38 -5.34
CA LEU A 87 -7.05 -11.06 -4.06
C LEU A 87 -5.86 -12.03 -3.92
N PRO A 88 -5.20 -12.12 -2.75
CA PRO A 88 -4.19 -13.13 -2.49
C PRO A 88 -4.82 -14.53 -2.56
N GLU A 89 -4.47 -15.28 -3.61
CA GLU A 89 -4.77 -16.69 -3.86
C GLU A 89 -6.04 -17.30 -3.23
N ARG A 90 -7.17 -17.03 -3.88
CA ARG A 90 -7.93 -18.09 -4.53
C ARG A 90 -8.14 -17.61 -5.96
N ARG A 91 -7.86 -18.44 -6.96
CA ARG A 91 -8.49 -18.28 -8.28
C ARG A 91 -9.99 -18.40 -8.05
N SER A 92 -10.63 -17.32 -7.60
CA SER A 92 -12.07 -17.24 -7.72
C SER A 92 -12.31 -17.30 -9.21
N SER A 93 -13.13 -18.24 -9.66
CA SER A 93 -13.81 -18.24 -10.95
C SER A 93 -14.74 -17.02 -11.12
N ARG A 94 -14.54 -15.96 -10.32
CA ARG A 94 -15.23 -14.69 -10.41
C ARG A 94 -14.85 -14.10 -11.75
N GLU A 95 -15.84 -14.05 -12.62
CA GLU A 95 -15.78 -13.32 -13.87
C GLU A 95 -15.34 -11.88 -13.56
N PRO A 96 -14.32 -11.34 -14.26
CA PRO A 96 -13.89 -9.96 -14.05
C PRO A 96 -15.09 -9.03 -14.15
N SER A 97 -15.25 -8.13 -13.19
CA SER A 97 -16.30 -7.12 -13.30
C SER A 97 -16.11 -6.33 -14.59
N PRO A 98 -17.19 -5.94 -15.30
CA PRO A 98 -17.07 -5.24 -16.56
C PRO A 98 -16.29 -3.93 -16.38
N ALA A 99 -15.29 -3.74 -17.24
CA ALA A 99 -14.50 -2.52 -17.27
C ALA A 99 -15.35 -1.34 -17.79
N PRO A 100 -15.16 -0.13 -17.24
CA PRO A 100 -15.75 1.07 -17.82
C PRO A 100 -15.33 1.26 -19.28
N ALA A 101 -16.20 1.90 -20.07
CA ALA A 101 -15.88 2.23 -21.45
C ALA A 101 -14.62 3.12 -21.53
N ALA A 102 -13.78 2.89 -22.54
CA ALA A 102 -12.56 3.67 -22.75
C ALA A 102 -12.83 5.18 -22.88
N SER A 103 -13.99 5.55 -23.45
CA SER A 103 -14.45 6.94 -23.56
C SER A 103 -14.81 7.59 -22.22
N THR A 104 -15.13 6.79 -21.20
CA THR A 104 -15.32 7.26 -19.83
C THR A 104 -13.96 7.52 -19.17
N LEU A 105 -13.02 6.59 -19.35
CA LEU A 105 -11.66 6.73 -18.81
C LEU A 105 -10.92 7.94 -19.39
N SER A 106 -11.09 8.22 -20.68
CA SER A 106 -10.42 9.35 -21.35
C SER A 106 -10.91 10.73 -20.91
N ARG A 107 -12.08 10.82 -20.26
CA ARG A 107 -12.64 12.09 -19.75
C ARG A 107 -12.13 12.43 -18.34
N LEU A 108 -11.43 11.52 -17.68
CA LEU A 108 -10.84 11.78 -16.37
C LEU A 108 -9.65 12.74 -16.51
N ALA A 109 -9.84 14.01 -16.17
CA ALA A 109 -8.75 14.99 -16.14
C ALA A 109 -7.93 14.90 -14.83
N SER A 110 -8.63 14.82 -13.69
CA SER A 110 -8.02 14.79 -12.35
C SER A 110 -8.64 13.66 -11.50
N PRO A 111 -8.40 12.38 -11.83
CA PRO A 111 -9.08 11.25 -11.17
C PRO A 111 -8.80 11.17 -9.67
N LEU A 112 -7.68 11.70 -9.21
CA LEU A 112 -7.39 11.77 -7.78
C LEU A 112 -8.37 12.72 -7.08
N GLU A 113 -8.70 13.88 -7.65
CA GLU A 113 -9.53 14.91 -7.01
C GLU A 113 -10.93 14.40 -6.61
N GLY A 114 -11.51 13.49 -7.40
CA GLY A 114 -12.81 12.89 -7.13
C GLY A 114 -12.81 11.79 -6.05
N LEU A 115 -11.66 11.48 -5.45
CA LEU A 115 -11.60 10.50 -4.36
C LEU A 115 -12.06 11.14 -3.05
N GLU A 116 -13.21 10.69 -2.57
CA GLU A 116 -13.63 10.92 -1.20
C GLU A 116 -12.65 10.24 -0.25
N VAL A 117 -12.00 11.03 0.59
CA VAL A 117 -11.27 10.49 1.75
C VAL A 117 -12.33 10.30 2.82
N PRO A 118 -12.60 9.06 3.27
CA PRO A 118 -13.46 8.85 4.42
C PRO A 118 -12.89 9.68 5.55
N ALA A 119 -13.70 10.56 6.14
CA ALA A 119 -13.32 11.36 7.29
C ALA A 119 -13.07 10.43 8.49
N THR A 120 -11.92 9.76 8.50
CA THR A 120 -11.47 8.97 9.62
C THR A 120 -10.77 9.97 10.54
N SER A 121 -11.59 10.78 11.21
CA SER A 121 -11.11 11.70 12.22
C SER A 121 -10.62 10.87 13.39
N PHE A 122 -9.35 10.47 13.37
CA PHE A 122 -8.72 10.03 14.61
C PHE A 122 -8.67 11.25 15.53
N PRO A 123 -9.23 11.19 16.76
CA PRO A 123 -9.13 12.30 17.68
C PRO A 123 -7.65 12.63 17.87
N ALA A 124 -7.26 13.87 17.57
CA ALA A 124 -5.88 14.34 17.48
C ALA A 124 -5.06 14.23 18.80
N HIS A 125 -5.65 13.67 19.86
CA HIS A 125 -5.13 13.70 21.23
C HIS A 125 -5.14 12.34 21.95
N SER A 126 -5.47 11.24 21.28
CA SER A 126 -5.33 9.89 21.83
C SER A 126 -4.24 9.14 21.08
N ALA A 127 -3.30 8.53 21.81
CA ALA A 127 -2.37 7.58 21.20
C ALA A 127 -3.17 6.56 20.38
N PRO A 128 -2.75 6.24 19.14
CA PRO A 128 -3.48 5.32 18.30
C PRO A 128 -3.53 3.96 19.00
N ARG A 129 -4.74 3.41 19.17
CA ARG A 129 -4.89 2.05 19.65
C ARG A 129 -4.49 1.08 18.54
N VAL A 130 -3.68 0.09 18.87
CA VAL A 130 -3.12 -0.86 17.92
C VAL A 130 -3.53 -2.28 18.28
N SER A 131 -4.22 -2.92 17.34
CA SER A 131 -4.53 -4.35 17.38
C SER A 131 -3.53 -5.11 16.51
N VAL A 132 -2.94 -6.19 17.03
CA VAL A 132 -2.06 -7.08 16.26
C VAL A 132 -2.78 -8.38 15.96
N ILE A 133 -3.00 -8.66 14.67
CA ILE A 133 -3.61 -9.92 14.21
C ILE A 133 -2.51 -10.85 13.69
N ILE A 134 -2.41 -12.05 14.27
CA ILE A 134 -1.46 -13.09 13.86
C ILE A 134 -2.25 -14.27 13.29
N CYS A 135 -2.26 -14.40 11.96
CA CYS A 135 -2.81 -15.57 11.30
C CYS A 135 -1.76 -16.69 11.25
N THR A 136 -2.11 -17.90 11.69
CA THR A 136 -1.22 -19.06 11.71
C THR A 136 -1.95 -20.32 11.26
N ARG A 137 -1.20 -21.35 10.87
CA ARG A 137 -1.67 -22.72 10.58
C ARG A 137 -0.51 -23.65 10.83
N ASP A 138 -0.70 -24.63 11.72
CA ASP A 138 0.27 -25.70 12.02
C ASP A 138 1.71 -25.22 12.32
N ARG A 139 1.86 -24.04 12.94
CA ARG A 139 3.16 -23.39 13.20
C ARG A 139 3.32 -22.91 14.65
N PRO A 140 3.25 -23.80 15.65
CA PRO A 140 3.25 -23.42 17.07
C PRO A 140 4.53 -22.71 17.50
N GLU A 141 5.71 -23.15 17.04
CA GLU A 141 6.98 -22.52 17.43
C GLU A 141 7.17 -21.12 16.83
N GLN A 142 6.74 -20.92 15.57
CA GLN A 142 6.77 -19.60 14.95
C GLN A 142 5.77 -18.66 15.61
N LEU A 143 4.58 -19.16 15.96
CA LEU A 143 3.58 -18.39 16.71
C LEU A 143 4.14 -17.95 18.06
N ARG A 144 4.75 -18.87 18.83
CA ARG A 144 5.37 -18.54 20.12
C ARG A 144 6.41 -17.43 19.98
N ARG A 145 7.30 -17.53 18.98
CA ARG A 145 8.30 -16.50 18.69
C ARG A 145 7.67 -15.15 18.31
N ALA A 146 6.63 -15.17 17.50
CA ALA A 146 5.91 -13.95 17.09
C ALA A 146 5.25 -13.27 18.29
N LEU A 147 4.56 -14.03 19.15
CA LEU A 147 3.92 -13.52 20.35
C LEU A 147 4.94 -12.91 21.33
N THR A 148 6.06 -13.59 21.58
CA THR A 148 7.14 -13.03 22.42
C THR A 148 7.69 -11.72 21.85
N ALA A 149 7.85 -11.62 20.54
CA ALA A 149 8.34 -10.39 19.91
C ALA A 149 7.31 -9.25 19.98
N VAL A 150 6.03 -9.55 19.80
CA VAL A 150 4.93 -8.57 19.87
C VAL A 150 4.76 -8.03 21.30
N GLN A 151 4.87 -8.90 22.31
CA GLN A 151 4.83 -8.51 23.73
C GLN A 151 6.03 -7.65 24.15
N ALA A 152 7.13 -7.68 23.39
CA ALA A 152 8.31 -6.87 23.67
C ALA A 152 8.28 -5.48 22.98
N LEU A 153 7.19 -5.14 22.27
CA LEU A 153 7.04 -3.83 21.64
C LEU A 153 6.80 -2.74 22.70
N SER A 154 7.27 -1.52 22.42
CA SER A 154 7.02 -0.34 23.24
C SER A 154 6.56 0.81 22.33
N PRO A 155 5.28 1.22 22.39
CA PRO A 155 4.23 0.71 23.28
C PRO A 155 3.80 -0.73 22.94
N GLU A 156 3.29 -1.44 23.94
CA GLU A 156 2.59 -2.72 23.74
C GLU A 156 1.29 -2.48 22.97
N PRO A 157 0.86 -3.43 22.11
CA PRO A 157 -0.44 -3.34 21.46
C PRO A 157 -1.59 -3.49 22.47
N ASP A 158 -2.72 -2.81 22.22
CA ASP A 158 -3.91 -2.87 23.06
C ASP A 158 -4.57 -4.27 23.04
N GLU A 159 -4.46 -4.98 21.92
CA GLU A 159 -4.95 -6.35 21.79
C GLU A 159 -4.10 -7.17 20.81
N VAL A 160 -4.01 -8.48 21.07
CA VAL A 160 -3.39 -9.45 20.17
C VAL A 160 -4.40 -10.55 19.86
N LEU A 161 -4.79 -10.67 18.60
CA LEU A 161 -5.74 -11.66 18.09
C LEU A 161 -4.98 -12.74 17.32
N VAL A 162 -5.06 -13.99 17.75
CA VAL A 162 -4.50 -15.13 17.02
C VAL A 162 -5.61 -15.79 16.21
N VAL A 163 -5.46 -15.82 14.89
CA VAL A 163 -6.40 -16.48 13.97
C VAL A 163 -5.77 -17.80 13.55
N ASP A 164 -6.32 -18.90 14.03
CA ASP A 164 -5.95 -20.23 13.57
C ASP A 164 -6.69 -20.55 12.27
N ASN A 165 -5.94 -20.56 11.17
CA ASN A 165 -6.46 -20.83 9.84
C ASN A 165 -6.56 -22.36 9.63
N ALA A 166 -7.29 -23.10 10.48
CA ALA A 166 -7.50 -24.54 10.31
C ALA A 166 -8.16 -24.87 8.95
#